data_AF-A0A8C9IJD2-F1
#
_entry.id   AF-A0A8C9IJD2-F1
#
_cell.length_a   1.000
_cell.length_b   1.000
_cell.length_c   1.000
_cell.angle_alpha   90.00
_cell.angle_beta   90.00
_cell.angle_gamma   90.00
#
_symmetry.space_group_name_H-M   'P 1'
#
loop_
_entity.id
_entity.type
_entity.pdbx_description
1 polymer ?
#
loop_
_entity_poly.entity_id
_entity_poly.type
_entity_poly.pdbx_seq_one_letter_code
_entity_poly.pdbx_strand_id
1 'polypeptide(L)'
;MTGYTPDEKLRLQQLRELRRRWLKDQELSPREPVLPPQKMWPMEKFWNKFLENKSPWRKTVHGVYQKSIFIFTHVLVPAWIIHYYMKYHVSVSMSFSEFIFILSKIIFYVDILPYLLEIICHL
;
A
#
# COMPACT_ATOMS: atom_id res chain seq x y z
N MET A 1 30.10 -50.01 21.37
CA MET A 1 31.01 -49.55 20.29
C MET A 1 30.95 -50.56 19.15
N THR A 2 30.03 -50.38 18.22
CA THR A 2 30.15 -50.94 16.86
C THR A 2 30.37 -49.72 15.97
N GLY A 3 31.63 -49.53 15.57
CA GLY A 3 31.99 -48.41 14.69
C GLY A 3 31.52 -48.67 13.27
N TYR A 4 31.36 -47.59 12.50
CA TYR A 4 31.08 -47.67 11.07
C TYR A 4 32.06 -48.60 10.34
N THR A 5 31.54 -49.45 9.48
CA THR A 5 32.35 -50.29 8.58
C THR A 5 33.11 -49.40 7.58
N PRO A 6 34.26 -49.83 7.05
CA PRO A 6 35.08 -49.00 6.15
C PRO A 6 34.32 -48.52 4.90
N ASP A 7 33.41 -49.33 4.38
CA ASP A 7 32.49 -49.05 3.28
C ASP A 7 31.44 -47.99 3.63
N GLU A 8 30.86 -48.02 4.83
CA GLU A 8 29.96 -46.97 5.30
C GLU A 8 30.67 -45.63 5.48
N LYS A 9 31.92 -45.64 5.96
CA LYS A 9 32.74 -44.42 6.07
C LYS A 9 33.02 -43.81 4.71
N LEU A 10 33.38 -44.64 3.72
CA LEU A 10 33.60 -44.19 2.34
C LEU A 10 32.34 -43.53 1.76
N ARG A 11 31.17 -44.18 1.96
CA ARG A 11 29.88 -43.65 1.51
C ARG A 11 29.53 -42.31 2.18
N LEU A 12 29.75 -42.20 3.48
CA LEU A 12 29.49 -40.94 4.22
C LEU A 12 30.40 -39.81 3.77
N GLN A 13 31.66 -40.12 3.45
CA GLN A 13 32.59 -39.13 2.92
C GLN A 13 32.15 -38.64 1.54
N GLN A 14 31.75 -39.56 0.64
CA GLN A 14 31.21 -39.22 -0.67
C GLN A 14 29.96 -38.33 -0.57
N LEU A 15 29.00 -38.69 0.28
CA LEU A 15 27.79 -37.89 0.52
C LEU A 15 28.12 -36.51 1.09
N ARG A 16 29.10 -36.42 1.99
CA ARG A 16 29.54 -35.15 2.58
C ARG A 16 30.17 -34.24 1.53
N GLU A 17 30.98 -34.77 0.61
CA GLU A 17 31.58 -34.02 -0.48
C GLU A 17 30.52 -33.51 -1.47
N LEU A 18 29.58 -34.37 -1.87
CA LEU A 18 28.45 -33.98 -2.72
C LEU A 18 27.60 -32.90 -2.05
N ARG A 19 27.32 -33.04 -0.75
CA ARG A 19 26.55 -32.05 0.01
C ARG A 19 27.26 -30.70 0.07
N ARG A 20 28.59 -30.67 0.25
CA ARG A 20 29.36 -29.42 0.27
C ARG A 20 29.33 -28.72 -1.09
N ARG A 21 29.48 -29.46 -2.19
CA ARG A 21 29.38 -28.91 -3.56
C ARG A 21 27.97 -28.37 -3.82
N TRP A 22 26.95 -29.15 -3.49
CA TRP A 22 25.56 -28.71 -3.61
C TRP A 22 25.27 -27.43 -2.83
N LEU A 23 25.75 -27.33 -1.58
CA LEU A 23 25.59 -26.11 -0.77
C LEU A 23 26.33 -24.91 -1.37
N LYS A 24 27.46 -25.13 -2.02
CA LYS A 24 28.18 -24.09 -2.77
C LYS A 24 27.44 -23.65 -4.02
N ASP A 25 26.81 -24.57 -4.73
CA ASP A 25 26.01 -24.25 -5.92
C ASP A 25 24.72 -23.49 -5.57
N GLN A 26 24.28 -23.49 -4.31
CA GLN A 26 23.19 -22.66 -3.81
C GLN A 26 23.61 -21.21 -3.49
N GLU A 27 24.91 -20.89 -3.47
CA GLU A 27 25.37 -19.51 -3.31
C GLU A 27 25.07 -18.76 -4.61
N LEU A 28 23.94 -18.05 -4.61
CA LEU A 28 23.45 -17.34 -5.78
C LEU A 28 24.39 -16.17 -6.12
N SER A 29 24.79 -16.07 -7.38
CA SER A 29 25.65 -14.97 -7.84
C SER A 29 24.86 -13.65 -7.81
N PRO A 30 25.51 -12.49 -7.57
CA PRO A 30 24.82 -11.20 -7.54
C PRO A 30 24.14 -10.79 -8.86
N ARG A 31 24.37 -11.52 -9.95
CA ARG A 31 23.80 -11.27 -11.27
C ARG A 31 22.63 -12.20 -11.50
N GLU A 32 21.52 -11.86 -10.88
CA GLU A 32 20.25 -12.51 -11.19
C GLU A 32 19.63 -11.88 -12.43
N PRO A 33 18.93 -12.66 -13.26
CA PRO A 33 18.11 -12.12 -14.34
C PRO A 33 16.97 -11.32 -13.72
N VAL A 34 17.14 -9.99 -13.68
CA VAL A 34 16.10 -9.07 -13.21
C VAL A 34 15.11 -8.85 -14.34
N LEU A 35 13.82 -8.81 -14.00
CA LEU A 35 12.80 -8.38 -14.95
C LEU A 35 13.13 -6.98 -15.49
N PRO A 36 12.86 -6.70 -16.77
CA PRO A 36 13.07 -5.36 -17.30
C PRO A 36 12.23 -4.34 -16.51
N PRO A 37 12.74 -3.14 -16.26
CA PRO A 37 12.00 -2.12 -15.52
C PRO A 37 10.72 -1.75 -16.28
N GLN A 38 9.63 -1.56 -15.53
CA GLN A 38 8.35 -1.14 -16.09
C GLN A 38 8.49 0.22 -16.78
N LYS A 39 7.78 0.41 -17.91
CA LYS A 39 7.74 1.70 -18.61
C LYS A 39 7.10 2.76 -17.71
N MET A 40 7.91 3.67 -17.21
CA MET A 40 7.44 4.83 -16.44
C MET A 40 6.77 5.86 -17.36
N TRP A 41 5.76 6.56 -16.85
CA TRP A 41 5.15 7.68 -17.56
C TRP A 41 6.14 8.86 -17.70
N PRO A 42 6.05 9.70 -18.74
CA PRO A 42 6.95 10.84 -18.92
C PRO A 42 7.04 11.77 -17.71
N MET A 43 5.91 12.01 -17.04
CA MET A 43 5.85 12.85 -15.82
C MET A 43 6.58 12.21 -14.65
N GLU A 44 6.45 10.89 -14.49
CA GLU A 44 7.12 10.14 -13.43
C GLU A 44 8.64 10.09 -13.67
N LYS A 45 9.05 9.93 -14.92
CA LYS A 45 10.46 10.06 -15.33
C LYS A 45 11.03 11.45 -15.03
N PHE A 46 10.26 12.50 -15.26
CA PHE A 46 10.65 13.87 -14.90
C PHE A 46 10.84 14.01 -13.39
N TRP A 47 9.88 13.59 -12.58
CA TRP A 47 9.99 13.67 -11.12
C TRP A 47 11.16 12.86 -10.58
N ASN A 48 11.40 11.65 -11.12
CA ASN A 48 12.54 10.83 -10.73
C ASN A 48 13.87 11.53 -11.03
N LYS A 49 14.01 12.15 -12.21
CA LYS A 49 15.21 12.93 -12.58
C LYS A 49 15.35 14.20 -11.73
N PHE A 50 14.24 14.86 -11.41
CA PHE A 50 14.23 16.05 -10.56
C PHE A 50 14.72 15.73 -9.14
N LEU A 51 14.28 14.59 -8.59
CA LEU A 51 14.61 14.10 -7.26
C LEU A 51 15.95 13.37 -7.15
N GLU A 52 16.56 13.00 -8.28
CA GLU A 52 17.85 12.30 -8.36
C GLU A 52 18.95 13.04 -7.57
N ASN A 53 18.99 14.37 -7.71
CA ASN A 53 19.81 15.21 -6.87
C ASN A 53 19.08 15.39 -5.53
N LYS A 54 19.57 14.68 -4.49
CA LYS A 54 18.98 14.56 -3.13
C LYS A 54 18.97 15.87 -2.33
N SER A 55 18.50 16.96 -2.92
CA SER A 55 18.37 18.25 -2.27
C SER A 55 17.10 18.29 -1.41
N PRO A 56 17.17 18.75 -0.15
CA PRO A 56 16.02 18.79 0.76
C PRO A 56 14.82 19.56 0.19
N TRP A 57 15.03 20.72 -0.45
CA TRP A 57 13.94 21.54 -0.98
C TRP A 57 13.15 20.84 -2.09
N ARG A 58 13.81 20.02 -2.92
CA ARG A 58 13.16 19.28 -4.02
C ARG A 58 12.19 18.22 -3.49
N LYS A 59 12.55 17.57 -2.38
CA LYS A 59 11.68 16.61 -1.70
C LYS A 59 10.44 17.31 -1.14
N THR A 60 10.60 18.49 -0.56
CA THR A 60 9.48 19.28 -0.03
C THR A 60 8.49 19.65 -1.14
N VAL A 61 8.99 20.16 -2.28
CA VAL A 61 8.15 20.52 -3.44
C VAL A 61 7.39 19.31 -3.97
N HIS A 62 8.07 18.17 -4.15
CA HIS A 62 7.43 16.95 -4.60
C HIS A 62 6.34 16.47 -3.62
N GLY A 63 6.60 16.54 -2.32
CA GLY A 63 5.60 16.19 -1.30
C GLY A 63 4.36 17.08 -1.33
N VAL A 64 4.52 18.39 -1.56
CA VAL A 64 3.38 19.32 -1.72
C VAL A 64 2.58 18.99 -3.00
N TYR A 65 3.28 18.72 -4.11
CA TYR A 65 2.64 18.33 -5.37
C TYR A 65 1.80 17.05 -5.23
N GLN A 66 2.34 16.00 -4.59
CA GLN A 66 1.61 14.76 -4.35
C GLN A 66 0.36 14.98 -3.50
N LYS A 67 0.46 15.78 -2.43
CA LYS A 67 -0.70 16.13 -1.58
C LYS A 67 -1.75 16.91 -2.36
N SER A 68 -1.33 17.82 -3.25
CA SER A 68 -2.23 18.60 -4.09
C SER A 68 -3.03 17.71 -5.04
N ILE A 69 -2.38 16.75 -5.72
CA ILE A 69 -3.08 15.79 -6.58
C ILE A 69 -4.05 14.94 -5.76
N PHE A 70 -3.64 14.48 -4.57
CA PHE A 70 -4.51 13.69 -3.70
C PHE A 70 -5.78 14.46 -3.34
N ILE A 71 -5.67 15.70 -2.88
CA ILE A 71 -6.83 16.55 -2.54
C ILE A 71 -7.71 16.77 -3.77
N PHE A 72 -7.11 17.06 -4.93
CA PHE A 72 -7.89 17.29 -6.15
C PHE A 72 -8.68 16.05 -6.57
N THR A 73 -8.02 14.90 -6.61
CA THR A 73 -8.62 13.63 -7.10
C THR A 73 -9.57 12.98 -6.11
N HIS A 74 -9.29 13.04 -4.79
CA HIS A 74 -10.06 12.34 -3.77
C HIS A 74 -11.09 13.22 -3.08
N VAL A 75 -10.92 14.55 -3.09
CA VAL A 75 -11.83 15.47 -2.43
C VAL A 75 -12.59 16.30 -3.45
N LEU A 76 -11.88 17.04 -4.30
CA LEU A 76 -12.52 18.02 -5.18
C LEU A 76 -13.38 17.37 -6.26
N VAL A 77 -12.84 16.39 -6.98
CA VAL A 77 -13.57 15.69 -8.06
C VAL A 77 -14.81 14.96 -7.51
N PRO A 78 -14.73 14.15 -6.44
CA PRO A 78 -15.91 13.51 -5.88
C PRO A 78 -16.91 14.53 -5.32
N ALA A 79 -16.46 15.57 -4.63
CA ALA A 79 -17.35 16.61 -4.12
C ALA A 79 -18.12 17.32 -5.25
N TRP A 80 -17.46 17.60 -6.38
CA TRP A 80 -18.12 18.16 -7.56
C TRP A 80 -19.12 17.20 -8.20
N ILE A 81 -18.78 15.91 -8.29
CA ILE A 81 -19.70 14.89 -8.82
C ILE A 81 -20.94 14.76 -7.93
N ILE A 82 -20.74 14.69 -6.61
CA ILE A 82 -21.84 14.64 -5.64
C ILE A 82 -22.68 15.92 -5.74
N HIS A 83 -22.06 17.09 -5.80
CA HIS A 83 -22.78 18.35 -5.95
C HIS A 83 -23.64 18.38 -7.22
N TYR A 84 -23.09 17.96 -8.35
CA TYR A 84 -23.83 17.87 -9.61
C TYR A 84 -25.01 16.88 -9.48
N TYR A 85 -24.75 15.71 -8.90
CA TYR A 85 -25.78 14.69 -8.68
C TYR A 85 -26.92 15.21 -7.79
N MET A 86 -26.58 15.83 -6.66
CA MET A 86 -27.57 16.43 -5.76
C MET A 86 -28.38 17.52 -6.46
N LYS A 87 -27.72 18.38 -7.24
CA LYS A 87 -28.37 19.49 -7.94
C LYS A 87 -29.40 19.01 -8.95
N TYR A 88 -29.13 17.97 -9.72
CA TYR A 88 -30.00 17.57 -10.83
C TYR A 88 -30.85 16.33 -10.59
N HIS A 89 -30.47 15.45 -9.65
CA HIS A 89 -31.21 14.21 -9.37
C HIS A 89 -31.99 14.26 -8.04
N VAL A 90 -31.44 14.86 -6.98
CA VAL A 90 -32.05 14.85 -5.65
C VAL A 90 -32.97 16.04 -5.41
N SER A 91 -32.59 17.25 -5.82
CA SER A 91 -33.45 18.44 -5.65
C SER A 91 -34.78 18.36 -6.42
N VAL A 92 -34.85 17.49 -7.44
CA VAL A 92 -36.06 17.17 -8.21
C VAL A 92 -36.98 16.21 -7.45
N SER A 93 -36.45 15.41 -6.52
CA SER A 93 -37.16 14.32 -5.85
C SER A 93 -37.34 14.51 -4.34
N MET A 94 -36.57 15.38 -3.68
CA MET A 94 -36.59 15.56 -2.23
C MET A 94 -36.08 16.96 -1.81
N SER A 95 -36.62 17.52 -0.73
CA SER A 95 -36.27 18.88 -0.27
C SER A 95 -34.91 18.92 0.46
N PHE A 96 -34.16 20.01 0.35
CA PHE A 96 -32.82 20.16 0.96
C PHE A 96 -32.83 19.96 2.50
N SER A 97 -33.94 20.28 3.16
CA SER A 97 -34.16 20.07 4.60
C SER A 97 -34.20 18.60 5.00
N GLU A 98 -34.78 17.72 4.19
CA GLU A 98 -34.87 16.29 4.50
C GLU A 98 -33.51 15.61 4.35
N PHE A 99 -32.66 16.09 3.44
CA PHE A 99 -31.31 15.57 3.26
C PHE A 99 -30.39 15.91 4.43
N ILE A 100 -30.41 17.16 4.93
CA ILE A 100 -29.66 17.55 6.14
C ILE A 100 -30.14 16.74 7.35
N PHE A 101 -31.44 16.52 7.46
CA PHE A 101 -31.99 15.67 8.52
C PHE A 101 -31.47 14.23 8.43
N ILE A 102 -31.46 13.62 7.24
CA ILE A 102 -30.93 12.26 7.05
C ILE A 102 -29.42 12.19 7.36
N LEU A 103 -28.63 13.15 6.89
CA LEU A 103 -27.19 13.21 7.19
C LEU A 103 -26.92 13.37 8.69
N SER A 104 -27.67 14.25 9.38
CA SER A 104 -27.53 14.40 10.83
C SER A 104 -27.89 13.12 11.59
N LYS A 105 -28.86 12.36 11.10
CA LYS A 105 -29.29 11.09 11.69
C LYS A 105 -28.26 9.98 11.46
N ILE A 106 -27.63 9.96 10.29
CA ILE A 106 -26.53 9.04 9.97
C ILE A 106 -25.31 9.34 10.84
N ILE A 107 -24.89 10.61 10.94
CA ILE A 107 -23.77 11.03 11.79
C ILE A 107 -24.05 10.67 13.27
N PHE A 108 -25.26 10.95 13.76
CA PHE A 108 -25.64 10.58 15.13
C PHE A 108 -25.59 9.05 15.35
N TYR A 109 -26.02 8.26 14.39
CA TYR A 109 -26.07 6.80 14.52
C TYR A 109 -24.70 6.13 14.40
N VAL A 110 -23.83 6.65 13.53
CA VAL A 110 -22.49 6.08 13.27
C VAL A 110 -21.46 6.59 14.29
N ASP A 111 -21.50 7.88 14.63
CA ASP A 111 -20.44 8.51 15.43
C ASP A 111 -20.83 8.82 16.87
N ILE A 112 -22.12 8.86 17.26
CA ILE A 112 -22.52 9.23 18.64
C ILE A 112 -23.09 8.03 19.40
N LEU A 113 -23.92 7.22 18.75
CA LEU A 113 -24.54 6.04 19.36
C LEU A 113 -23.55 5.01 19.98
N PRO A 114 -22.40 4.66 19.36
CA PRO A 114 -21.49 3.67 19.95
C PRO A 114 -20.82 4.18 21.25
N TYR A 115 -20.47 5.46 21.32
CA TYR A 115 -19.87 6.06 22.53
C TYR A 115 -20.87 6.17 23.68
N LEU A 116 -22.14 6.45 23.36
CA LEU A 116 -23.21 6.52 24.36
C LEU A 116 -23.53 5.13 24.94
N LEU A 117 -23.44 4.08 24.13
CA LEU A 117 -23.62 2.70 24.56
C LEU A 117 -22.46 2.22 25.45
N GLU A 118 -21.22 2.60 25.13
CA GLU A 118 -20.04 2.30 25.95
C GLU A 118 -20.12 2.90 27.37
N ILE A 119 -20.61 4.15 27.49
CA ILE A 119 -20.76 4.83 28.78
C ILE A 119 -21.84 4.17 29.65
N ILE A 120 -22.94 3.71 29.05
CA ILE A 120 -24.02 3.01 29.77
C ILE A 120 -23.57 1.61 30.22
N CYS A 121 -22.74 0.91 29.45
CA CYS A 121 -22.21 -0.40 29.83
C CYS A 121 -21.17 -0.37 30.96
N HIS A 122 -20.59 0.80 31.27
CA HIS A 122 -19.58 0.98 32.32
C HIS A 122 -20.15 1.52 33.65
N LEU A 123 -21.46 1.73 33.73
CA LEU A 123 -22.21 2.18 34.91
C LEU A 123 -23.00 1.01 35.54
#